data_AF-A0A955QFN2-F1
#
_entry.id   AF-A0A955QFN2-F1
#
_cell.length_a   1.000
_cell.length_b   1.000
_cell.length_c   1.000
_cell.angle_alpha   90.00
_cell.angle_beta   90.00
_cell.angle_gamma   90.00
#
_symmetry.space_group_name_H-M   'P 1'
#
loop_
_entity.id
_entity.type
_entity.pdbx_description
1 polymer ?
#
loop_
_entity_poly.entity_id
_entity_poly.type
_entity_poly.pdbx_seq_one_letter_code
_entity_poly.pdbx_strand_id
1 'polypeptide(L)'
;MNISAKRRKAMYWIKLLVTGVILISFIGWGQAKIFTIDHPPHIPSELAAEEHWEASELYEETLVRLELKVGHLEKRIERFTKKPYLDPKGFKKQSAKLLIGAYESEIAELRNHITWHKNEAKRLSELPSPDEGKTLRDS
;
A
#
# COMPACT_ATOMS: atom_id res chain seq x y z
N MET A 1 -36.75 -13.24 -2.37
CA MET A 1 -36.26 -11.96 -2.94
C MET A 1 -34.80 -12.13 -3.36
N ASN A 2 -34.49 -11.74 -4.60
CA ASN A 2 -33.35 -12.22 -5.40
C ASN A 2 -32.01 -11.54 -4.99
N ILE A 3 -31.14 -12.25 -4.26
CA ILE A 3 -29.80 -11.76 -3.80
C ILE A 3 -28.84 -11.54 -4.98
N SER A 4 -29.11 -12.17 -6.14
CA SER A 4 -28.32 -12.07 -7.37
C SER A 4 -28.33 -10.67 -8.03
N ALA A 5 -29.33 -9.84 -7.76
CA ALA A 5 -29.44 -8.51 -8.37
C ALA A 5 -28.57 -7.45 -7.65
N LYS A 6 -28.34 -7.59 -6.34
CA LYS A 6 -27.50 -6.66 -5.57
C LYS A 6 -26.01 -6.83 -5.90
N ARG A 7 -25.54 -8.08 -6.09
CA ARG A 7 -24.13 -8.37 -6.41
C ARG A 7 -23.71 -7.90 -7.81
N ARG A 8 -24.64 -7.91 -8.78
CA ARG A 8 -24.36 -7.44 -10.14
C ARG A 8 -24.27 -5.91 -10.25
N LYS A 9 -24.99 -5.16 -9.41
CA LYS A 9 -24.88 -3.70 -9.36
C LYS A 9 -23.54 -3.26 -8.75
N ALA A 10 -23.07 -3.89 -7.68
CA ALA A 10 -21.77 -3.60 -7.07
C ALA A 10 -20.60 -3.78 -8.06
N MET A 11 -20.68 -4.81 -8.91
CA MET A 11 -19.64 -5.11 -9.90
C MET A 11 -19.56 -4.09 -11.05
N TYR A 12 -20.67 -3.42 -11.38
CA TYR A 12 -20.69 -2.36 -12.40
C TYR A 12 -20.13 -1.03 -11.89
N TRP A 13 -20.29 -0.71 -10.60
CA TRP A 13 -19.66 0.48 -10.00
C TRP A 13 -18.14 0.34 -9.89
N ILE A 14 -17.64 -0.87 -9.61
CA ILE A 14 -16.19 -1.15 -9.61
C ILE A 14 -15.61 -1.01 -11.02
N LYS A 15 -16.30 -1.52 -12.05
CA LYS A 15 -15.82 -1.41 -13.44
C LYS A 15 -15.91 0.01 -14.02
N LEU A 16 -16.89 0.84 -13.61
CA LEU A 16 -17.00 2.22 -14.09
C LEU A 16 -15.90 3.14 -13.52
N LEU A 17 -15.40 2.84 -12.31
CA LEU A 17 -14.24 3.52 -11.74
C LEU A 17 -12.93 3.13 -12.43
N VAL A 18 -12.85 1.91 -12.97
CA VAL A 18 -11.66 1.41 -13.71
C VAL A 18 -11.53 2.04 -15.11
N THR A 19 -12.63 2.45 -15.75
CA THR A 19 -12.59 3.04 -17.10
C THR A 19 -12.74 4.56 -17.15
N GLY A 20 -13.24 5.21 -16.09
CA GLY A 20 -13.39 6.68 -16.02
C GLY A 20 -12.08 7.47 -15.87
N VAL A 21 -10.96 6.81 -15.56
CA VAL A 21 -9.65 7.45 -15.32
C VAL A 21 -8.84 7.68 -16.61
N ILE A 22 -9.30 7.20 -17.78
CA ILE A 22 -8.48 7.18 -19.00
C ILE A 22 -8.68 8.40 -19.92
N LEU A 23 -9.65 9.31 -19.70
CA LEU A 23 -10.03 10.27 -20.75
C LEU A 23 -9.85 11.78 -20.48
N ILE A 24 -9.09 12.20 -19.47
CA ILE A 24 -8.75 13.63 -19.32
C ILE A 24 -7.28 13.75 -18.93
N SER A 25 -6.40 13.91 -19.92
CA SER A 25 -5.17 14.74 -19.88
C SER A 25 -4.31 14.51 -21.13
N PHE A 26 -4.81 15.00 -22.26
CA PHE A 26 -3.93 15.46 -23.35
C PHE A 26 -3.56 16.93 -23.05
N ILE A 27 -2.35 17.34 -23.43
CA ILE A 27 -1.79 18.71 -23.49
C ILE A 27 -0.98 19.14 -22.24
N GLY A 28 0.36 19.09 -22.36
CA GLY A 28 1.27 19.71 -21.40
C GLY A 28 2.70 19.17 -21.46
N TRP A 29 3.52 19.73 -22.34
CA TRP A 29 4.92 19.38 -22.53
C TRP A 29 5.76 19.84 -21.32
N GLY A 30 6.44 18.90 -20.66
CA GLY A 30 7.52 19.19 -19.70
C GLY A 30 7.09 19.27 -18.24
N GLN A 31 7.57 18.32 -17.45
CA GLN A 31 7.90 18.34 -16.01
C GLN A 31 7.69 16.93 -15.46
N ALA A 32 8.70 16.47 -14.72
CA ALA A 32 8.77 15.26 -13.91
C ALA A 32 7.67 14.20 -14.11
N LYS A 33 8.07 13.01 -14.56
CA LYS A 33 7.41 11.78 -14.09
C LYS A 33 7.56 11.75 -12.57
N ILE A 34 6.66 12.43 -11.87
CA ILE A 34 6.31 12.10 -10.50
C ILE A 34 5.76 10.69 -10.65
N PHE A 35 6.61 9.73 -10.35
CA PHE A 35 6.25 8.35 -10.17
C PHE A 35 5.09 8.42 -9.17
N THR A 36 3.86 8.17 -9.63
CA THR A 36 2.71 8.02 -8.74
C THR A 36 3.11 6.93 -7.76
N ILE A 37 3.44 7.35 -6.54
CA ILE A 37 3.64 6.48 -5.41
C ILE A 37 2.23 5.96 -5.14
N ASP A 38 1.96 4.72 -5.56
CA ASP A 38 0.72 4.02 -5.24
C ASP A 38 0.65 3.95 -3.73
N HIS A 39 -0.02 4.95 -3.13
CA HIS A 39 -0.37 4.89 -1.73
C HIS A 39 -1.35 3.73 -1.61
N PRO A 40 -1.07 2.77 -0.72
CA PRO A 40 -1.98 1.67 -0.54
C PRO A 40 -3.36 2.21 -0.11
N PRO A 41 -4.45 1.58 -0.57
CA PRO A 41 -5.79 2.10 -0.35
C PRO A 41 -6.08 2.26 1.16
N HIS A 42 -6.86 3.28 1.53
CA HIS A 42 -7.40 3.38 2.89
C HIS A 42 -8.42 2.25 3.09
N ILE A 43 -8.09 1.32 3.99
CA ILE A 43 -8.93 0.15 4.28
C ILE A 43 -9.79 0.46 5.52
N PRO A 44 -11.13 0.34 5.44
CA PRO A 44 -12.04 0.65 6.55
C PRO A 44 -11.85 -0.28 7.75
N SER A 45 -12.18 0.17 8.96
CA SER A 45 -11.90 -0.53 10.23
C SER A 45 -12.86 -1.68 10.60
N GLU A 46 -13.82 -2.03 9.74
CA GLU A 46 -14.83 -3.07 9.98
C GLU A 46 -14.57 -4.35 9.16
N LEU A 47 -13.30 -4.70 8.99
CA LEU A 47 -12.91 -5.89 8.24
C LEU A 47 -12.96 -7.15 9.10
N ALA A 48 -13.14 -8.29 8.43
CA ALA A 48 -12.91 -9.61 9.03
C ALA A 48 -11.41 -9.88 9.24
N ALA A 49 -11.08 -10.85 10.09
CA ALA A 49 -9.70 -11.23 10.36
C ALA A 49 -8.91 -11.58 9.09
N GLU A 50 -9.53 -12.30 8.16
CA GLU A 50 -8.94 -12.68 6.86
C GLU A 50 -8.59 -11.46 6.01
N GLU A 51 -9.48 -10.48 5.93
CA GLU A 51 -9.26 -9.24 5.17
C GLU A 51 -8.14 -8.39 5.80
N HIS A 52 -7.98 -8.42 7.14
CA HIS A 52 -6.82 -7.81 7.78
C HIS A 52 -5.50 -8.52 7.46
N TRP A 53 -5.51 -9.86 7.31
CA TRP A 53 -4.33 -10.61 6.85
C TRP A 53 -3.97 -10.24 5.41
N GLU A 54 -4.94 -10.27 4.48
CA GLU A 54 -4.73 -9.88 3.08
C GLU A 54 -4.20 -8.45 2.95
N ALA A 55 -4.75 -7.51 3.72
CA ALA A 55 -4.26 -6.15 3.79
C ALA A 55 -2.79 -6.09 4.23
N SER A 56 -2.41 -6.86 5.25
CA SER A 56 -1.03 -6.91 5.73
C SER A 56 -0.06 -7.43 4.67
N GLU A 57 -0.46 -8.44 3.88
CA GLU A 57 0.35 -8.99 2.79
C GLU A 57 0.56 -7.97 1.67
N LEU A 58 -0.49 -7.20 1.32
CA LEU A 58 -0.38 -6.12 0.33
C LEU A 58 0.59 -5.02 0.77
N TYR A 59 0.54 -4.63 2.04
CA TYR A 59 1.49 -3.66 2.60
C TYR A 59 2.92 -4.23 2.63
N GLU A 60 3.10 -5.52 2.92
CA GLU A 60 4.40 -6.17 2.88
C GLU A 60 5.01 -6.18 1.48
N GLU A 61 4.21 -6.46 0.44
CA GLU A 61 4.68 -6.37 -0.94
C GLU A 61 5.16 -4.94 -1.27
N THR A 62 4.39 -3.94 -0.84
CA THR A 62 4.74 -2.53 -1.05
C THR A 62 6.01 -2.16 -0.31
N LEU A 63 6.17 -2.62 0.93
CA LEU A 63 7.37 -2.43 1.74
C LEU A 63 8.61 -2.99 1.04
N VAL A 64 8.55 -4.23 0.54
CA VAL A 64 9.67 -4.84 -0.19
C VAL A 64 10.05 -4.03 -1.43
N ARG A 65 9.04 -3.54 -2.18
CA ARG A 65 9.29 -2.69 -3.36
C ARG A 65 9.98 -1.39 -2.98
N LEU A 66 9.60 -0.75 -1.88
CA LEU A 66 10.25 0.49 -1.42
C LEU A 66 11.68 0.24 -0.91
N GLU A 67 11.92 -0.83 -0.16
CA GLU A 67 13.26 -1.22 0.29
C GLU A 67 14.20 -1.46 -0.89
N LEU A 68 13.72 -2.11 -1.96
CA LEU A 68 14.48 -2.27 -3.20
C LEU A 68 14.81 -0.93 -3.87
N LYS A 69 13.87 0.02 -3.87
CA LYS A 69 14.12 1.38 -4.41
C LYS A 69 15.17 2.12 -3.59
N VAL A 70 15.11 2.03 -2.27
CA VAL A 70 16.13 2.61 -1.36
C VAL A 70 17.50 2.01 -1.69
N GLY A 71 17.63 0.69 -1.73
CA GLY A 71 18.89 0.02 -2.05
C GLY A 71 19.43 0.38 -3.45
N HIS A 72 18.56 0.63 -4.43
CA HIS A 72 18.98 1.13 -5.74
C HIS A 72 19.56 2.56 -5.66
N LEU A 73 18.90 3.44 -4.91
CA LEU A 73 19.35 4.83 -4.73
C LEU A 73 20.67 4.91 -3.94
N GLU A 74 20.86 4.07 -2.93
CA GLU A 74 22.11 3.96 -2.18
C GLU A 74 23.29 3.58 -3.09
N LYS A 75 23.11 2.53 -3.91
CA LYS A 75 24.12 2.14 -4.92
C LYS A 75 24.41 3.27 -5.91
N ARG A 76 23.40 4.07 -6.25
CA ARG A 76 23.56 5.22 -7.13
C ARG A 76 24.35 6.35 -6.46
N ILE A 77 24.11 6.63 -5.18
CA ILE A 77 24.90 7.57 -4.37
C ILE A 77 26.34 7.10 -4.24
N GLU A 78 26.57 5.81 -4.01
CA GLU A 78 27.90 5.22 -3.94
C GLU A 78 28.64 5.42 -5.27
N ARG A 79 27.97 5.20 -6.41
CA ARG A 79 28.54 5.45 -7.74
C ARG A 79 28.96 6.91 -7.92
N PHE A 80 28.12 7.88 -7.54
CA PHE A 80 28.48 9.30 -7.61
C PHE A 80 29.62 9.67 -6.66
N THR A 81 29.71 8.99 -5.52
CA THR A 81 30.80 9.21 -4.54
C THR A 81 32.13 8.67 -5.07
N LYS A 82 32.14 7.49 -5.71
CA LYS A 82 33.34 6.91 -6.35
C LYS A 82 33.74 7.62 -7.64
N LYS A 83 32.79 8.21 -8.36
CA LYS A 83 33.00 8.90 -9.65
C LYS A 83 32.41 10.31 -9.61
N PRO A 84 33.05 11.29 -8.94
CA PRO A 84 32.52 12.63 -8.76
C PRO A 84 32.19 13.35 -10.06
N TYR A 85 32.94 13.06 -11.14
CA TYR A 85 32.70 13.65 -12.47
C TYR A 85 31.35 13.27 -13.10
N LEU A 86 30.65 12.24 -12.60
CA LEU A 86 29.30 11.88 -13.07
C LEU A 86 28.20 12.79 -12.48
N ASP A 87 28.53 13.50 -11.40
CA ASP A 87 27.69 14.48 -10.74
C ASP A 87 28.54 15.61 -10.12
N PRO A 88 29.22 16.44 -10.94
CA PRO A 88 30.19 17.42 -10.44
C PRO A 88 29.59 18.45 -9.48
N LYS A 89 28.30 18.74 -9.66
CA LYS A 89 27.55 19.70 -8.84
C LYS A 89 26.82 19.05 -7.67
N GLY A 90 26.86 17.72 -7.54
CA GLY A 90 26.23 16.98 -6.44
C GLY A 90 24.69 16.94 -6.47
N PHE A 91 24.05 17.49 -7.51
CA PHE A 91 22.58 17.56 -7.57
C PHE A 91 21.94 16.18 -7.61
N LYS A 92 22.49 15.24 -8.38
CA LYS A 92 21.92 13.88 -8.50
C LYS A 92 22.07 13.11 -7.20
N LYS A 93 23.21 13.26 -6.52
CA LYS A 93 23.46 12.68 -5.19
C LYS A 93 22.48 13.25 -4.16
N GLN A 94 22.25 14.57 -4.17
CA GLN A 94 21.33 15.21 -3.25
C GLN A 94 19.88 14.80 -3.49
N SER A 95 19.43 14.76 -4.76
CA SER A 95 18.10 14.27 -5.11
C SER A 95 17.89 12.81 -4.69
N ALA A 96 18.90 11.94 -4.86
CA ALA A 96 18.81 10.56 -4.41
C ALA A 96 18.67 10.44 -2.89
N LYS A 97 19.39 11.27 -2.11
CA LYS A 97 19.24 11.32 -0.65
C LYS A 97 17.85 11.75 -0.20
N LEU A 98 17.27 12.76 -0.86
CA LEU A 98 15.91 13.22 -0.55
C LEU A 98 14.88 12.12 -0.81
N LEU A 99 15.02 11.40 -1.93
CA LEU A 99 14.14 10.28 -2.25
C LEU A 99 14.29 9.11 -1.28
N ILE A 100 15.51 8.81 -0.82
CA ILE A 100 15.74 7.81 0.23
C ILE A 100 14.97 8.21 1.49
N GLY A 101 15.14 9.45 1.98
CA GLY A 101 14.42 9.91 3.17
C GLY A 101 12.90 9.83 3.04
N ALA A 102 12.35 10.15 1.87
CA ALA A 102 10.92 10.01 1.60
C ALA A 102 10.47 8.54 1.67
N TYR A 103 11.19 7.63 1.01
CA TYR A 103 10.85 6.21 1.05
C TYR A 103 11.07 5.57 2.42
N GLU A 104 12.08 5.99 3.18
CA GLU A 104 12.31 5.52 4.55
C GLU A 104 11.16 5.91 5.49
N SER A 105 10.63 7.13 5.34
CA SER A 105 9.45 7.57 6.09
C SER A 105 8.24 6.70 5.76
N GLU A 106 8.00 6.43 4.48
CA GLU A 106 6.88 5.59 4.02
C GLU A 106 7.04 4.13 4.46
N ILE A 107 8.27 3.58 4.43
CA ILE A 107 8.58 2.25 4.97
C ILE A 107 8.24 2.18 6.47
N ALA A 108 8.56 3.22 7.23
CA ALA A 108 8.25 3.26 8.67
C ALA A 108 6.73 3.26 8.90
N GLU A 109 5.97 4.03 8.12
CA GLU A 109 4.51 4.03 8.17
C GLU A 109 3.92 2.67 7.80
N LEU A 110 4.37 2.06 6.70
CA LEU A 110 3.93 0.73 6.27
C LEU A 110 4.20 -0.33 7.33
N ARG A 111 5.36 -0.30 8.00
CA ARG A 111 5.66 -1.22 9.10
C ARG A 111 4.65 -1.09 10.23
N ASN A 112 4.27 0.13 10.60
CA ASN A 112 3.25 0.37 11.61
C ASN A 112 1.88 -0.18 11.17
N HIS A 113 1.50 0.04 9.91
CA HIS A 113 0.24 -0.49 9.36
C HIS A 113 0.22 -2.01 9.32
N ILE A 114 1.30 -2.66 8.89
CA ILE A 114 1.44 -4.12 8.90
C ILE A 114 1.27 -4.65 10.32
N THR A 115 1.99 -4.10 11.30
CA THR A 115 1.88 -4.51 12.69
C THR A 115 0.45 -4.34 13.21
N TRP A 116 -0.19 -3.22 12.91
CA TRP A 116 -1.58 -2.98 13.30
C TRP A 116 -2.54 -4.02 12.71
N HIS A 117 -2.48 -4.25 11.39
CA HIS A 117 -3.34 -5.22 10.70
C HIS A 117 -3.13 -6.65 11.23
N LYS A 118 -1.88 -7.08 11.44
CA LYS A 118 -1.58 -8.41 12.00
C LYS A 118 -2.10 -8.58 13.43
N ASN A 119 -1.95 -7.56 14.26
CA ASN A 119 -2.45 -7.59 15.63
C ASN A 119 -3.98 -7.63 15.66
N GLU A 120 -4.63 -6.87 14.79
CA GLU A 120 -6.09 -6.83 14.70
C GLU A 120 -6.67 -8.13 14.14
N ALA A 121 -6.05 -8.70 13.10
CA ALA A 121 -6.42 -10.01 12.57
C ALA A 121 -6.33 -11.10 13.65
N LYS A 122 -5.24 -11.10 14.43
CA LYS A 122 -5.06 -12.01 15.56
C LYS A 122 -6.16 -11.82 16.61
N ARG A 123 -6.42 -10.58 17.04
CA ARG A 123 -7.47 -10.24 18.01
C ARG A 123 -8.83 -10.77 17.56
N LEU A 124 -9.18 -10.56 16.29
CA LEU A 124 -10.45 -11.00 15.72
C LEU A 124 -10.54 -12.53 15.60
N SER A 125 -9.44 -13.22 15.30
CA SER A 125 -9.41 -14.68 15.22
C SER A 125 -9.54 -15.39 16.57
N GLU A 126 -9.17 -14.71 17.66
CA GLU A 126 -9.24 -15.23 19.03
C GLU A 126 -10.58 -14.93 19.72
N LEU A 127 -11.46 -14.13 19.09
CA LEU A 127 -12.80 -13.88 19.63
C LEU A 127 -13.64 -15.16 19.49
N PRO A 128 -14.23 -15.67 20.60
CA PRO A 128 -15.13 -16.80 20.52
C PRO A 128 -16.31 -16.44 19.62
N SER A 129 -16.67 -17.35 18.71
CA SER A 129 -17.86 -17.21 17.88
C SER A 129 -19.06 -16.97 18.79
N PRO A 130 -19.92 -15.96 18.53
CA PRO A 130 -21.06 -15.62 19.38
C PRO A 130 -22.13 -16.73 19.51
N ASP A 131 -21.92 -17.91 18.91
CA ASP A 131 -22.86 -19.03 18.87
C ASP A 131 -22.65 -20.07 19.99
N GLU A 132 -21.61 -19.95 20.83
CA GLU A 132 -21.33 -20.92 21.90
C GLU A 132 -22.13 -20.68 23.21
N GLY A 133 -22.99 -19.66 23.25
CA GLY A 133 -23.72 -19.24 24.45
C GLY A 133 -25.17 -19.73 24.60
N LYS A 134 -25.70 -20.58 23.69
CA LYS A 134 -27.14 -20.91 23.65
C LYS A 134 -27.57 -22.33 24.01
N THR A 135 -26.67 -23.24 24.38
CA THR A 135 -27.04 -24.66 24.62
C THR A 135 -27.10 -25.10 26.08
N LEU A 136 -27.03 -24.19 27.06
CA LEU A 136 -27.08 -24.55 28.49
C LEU A 136 -28.23 -23.88 29.26
N ARG A 137 -29.42 -23.77 28.66
CA ARG A 137 -30.62 -23.33 29.40
C ARG A 137 -31.87 -24.22 29.28
N ASP A 138 -31.84 -25.27 28.45
CA ASP A 138 -32.99 -26.14 28.22
C ASP A 138 -32.61 -27.65 28.25
N SER A 139 -31.99 -28.13 29.32
CA SER A 139 -31.84 -29.58 29.59
C SER A 139 -31.91 -29.88 31.07
#